data_AF-A0A7J6XGE1-F1
#
_entry.id   AF-A0A7J6XGE1-F1
#
_cell.length_a   1.000
_cell.length_b   1.000
_cell.length_c   1.000
_cell.angle_alpha   90.00
_cell.angle_beta   90.00
_cell.angle_gamma   90.00
#
_symmetry.space_group_name_H-M   'P 1'
#
loop_
_entity.id
_entity.type
_entity.pdbx_description
1 polymer ?
#
loop_
_entity_poly.entity_id
_entity_poly.type
_entity_poly.pdbx_seq_one_letter_code
_entity_poly.pdbx_strand_id
1 'polypeptide(L)'
;MVIKAMNTYVEGSASFRLRKKLSTCRHELIDWNHRHFGHLDTKMNLVKNELESIQVQMAKLKVPTEYLISKETQRRRRNTIARLKDANGVELVQRDDIGRQFVSYFTGLFSSTSPELDEPFLQVWCARNVARLELIKPSPRKTIFRASHMVKEFNQVCISSDQRQVRLSHTISVGWKPPPSTLDKTQFRWVGQRLGGVIVEQIMQLYHHPYSLDSQKVRLALEEKGIDYTSYHVNPLTGKNMDSFFFRMNTTANLPVFQNGAHVLVDTIDIIEYIERIKILSSGFESDIVSNSEVKEWMEKIQRWNPKLFTLSHIPDKYRLFVSKFLRRVVIARMAQSPDLASVYHLKLKDAYVTEDKLKDPDALKESEEELIRLLDEVESQLSETSYLVGGEFTMADVMLIPLLARIELLGLEDQYINCRPHIVEYLKVVKQRPSYKAVIGKYFSGWRKYKTLLKTWLFVCIRNVLRKY
;
A
#
# COMPACT_ATOMS: atom_id res chain seq x y z
N MET A 1 -4.07 -5.02 38.38
CA MET A 1 -3.08 -4.11 39.00
C MET A 1 -3.72 -2.78 39.33
N VAL A 2 -4.13 -1.98 38.34
CA VAL A 2 -4.81 -0.69 38.57
C VAL A 2 -6.06 -0.82 39.45
N ILE A 3 -6.97 -1.74 39.13
CA ILE A 3 -8.20 -1.99 39.92
C ILE A 3 -7.86 -2.41 41.37
N LYS A 4 -6.87 -3.29 41.52
CA LYS A 4 -6.40 -3.77 42.83
C LYS A 4 -5.82 -2.62 43.67
N ALA A 5 -4.93 -1.82 43.09
CA ALA A 5 -4.33 -0.66 43.75
C ALA A 5 -5.37 0.41 44.11
N MET A 6 -6.38 0.64 43.26
CA MET A 6 -7.43 1.62 43.53
C MET A 6 -8.43 1.16 44.62
N ASN A 7 -8.59 -0.14 44.81
CA ASN A 7 -9.45 -0.71 45.86
C ASN A 7 -8.73 -0.94 47.20
N THR A 8 -7.43 -0.68 47.30
CA THR A 8 -6.73 -0.75 48.60
C THR A 8 -7.25 0.32 49.55
N TYR A 9 -7.50 -0.06 50.80
CA TYR A 9 -7.83 0.90 51.85
C TYR A 9 -6.55 1.61 52.29
N VAL A 10 -6.60 2.95 52.30
CA VAL A 10 -5.49 3.80 52.75
C VAL A 10 -6.09 4.88 53.63
N GLU A 11 -5.57 5.02 54.84
CA GLU A 11 -6.01 6.02 55.80
C GLU A 11 -5.32 7.38 55.55
N GLY A 12 -5.98 8.48 55.93
CA GLY A 12 -5.48 9.85 55.73
C GLY A 12 -6.29 10.70 54.76
N SER A 13 -5.79 11.90 54.46
CA SER A 13 -6.46 12.89 53.63
C SER A 13 -6.66 12.40 52.19
N ALA A 14 -7.68 12.91 51.48
CA ALA A 14 -8.02 12.46 50.13
C ALA A 14 -6.82 12.54 49.14
N SER A 15 -6.01 13.60 49.25
CA SER A 15 -4.81 13.79 48.44
C SER A 15 -3.70 12.79 48.78
N PHE A 16 -3.53 12.47 50.07
CA PHE A 16 -2.58 11.45 50.52
C PHE A 16 -2.99 10.05 50.05
N ARG A 17 -4.28 9.70 50.18
CA ARG A 17 -4.84 8.43 49.70
C ARG A 17 -4.60 8.24 48.20
N LEU A 18 -4.87 9.26 47.39
CA LEU A 18 -4.66 9.20 45.95
C LEU A 18 -3.17 9.00 45.59
N ARG A 19 -2.26 9.76 46.21
CA ARG A 19 -0.81 9.61 45.96
C ARG A 19 -0.32 8.22 46.34
N LYS A 20 -0.77 7.68 47.47
CA LYS A 20 -0.35 6.34 47.93
C LYS A 20 -0.88 5.23 47.01
N LYS A 21 -2.13 5.34 46.54
CA LYS A 21 -2.72 4.40 45.57
C LYS A 21 -2.01 4.45 44.21
N LEU A 22 -1.67 5.64 43.71
CA LEU A 22 -0.89 5.80 42.48
C LEU A 22 0.53 5.24 42.62
N SER A 23 1.19 5.50 43.75
CA SER A 23 2.50 4.94 44.05
C SER A 23 2.47 3.41 44.09
N THR A 24 1.45 2.82 44.73
CA THR A 24 1.25 1.37 44.78
C THR A 24 1.01 0.79 43.39
N CYS A 25 0.16 1.44 42.59
CA CYS A 25 -0.10 1.04 41.20
C CYS A 25 1.18 1.08 40.34
N ARG A 26 2.03 2.09 40.55
CA ARG A 26 3.32 2.22 39.85
C ARG A 26 4.27 1.09 40.20
N HIS A 27 4.40 0.74 41.49
CA HIS A 27 5.24 -0.38 41.91
C HIS A 27 4.73 -1.71 41.34
N GLU A 28 3.42 -1.96 41.41
CA GLU A 28 2.85 -3.17 40.81
C GLU A 28 3.12 -3.25 39.29
N LEU A 29 2.98 -2.14 38.56
CA LEU A 29 3.28 -2.09 37.14
C LEU A 29 4.76 -2.36 36.83
N ILE A 30 5.67 -1.83 37.65
CA ILE A 30 7.12 -2.08 37.52
C ILE A 30 7.43 -3.56 37.74
N ASP A 31 6.88 -4.18 38.79
CA ASP A 31 7.07 -5.60 39.09
C ASP A 31 6.48 -6.52 38.02
N TRP A 32 5.33 -6.14 37.44
CA TRP A 32 4.75 -6.88 36.32
C TRP A 32 5.61 -6.75 35.07
N ASN A 33 6.09 -5.54 34.78
CA ASN A 33 6.99 -5.30 33.64
C ASN A 33 8.28 -6.13 33.76
N HIS A 34 8.89 -6.18 34.95
CA HIS A 34 10.06 -7.02 35.20
C HIS A 34 9.76 -8.52 35.07
N ARG A 35 8.62 -9.00 35.59
CA ARG A 35 8.23 -10.42 35.47
C ARG A 35 7.92 -10.84 34.04
N HIS A 36 7.30 -9.96 33.25
CA HIS A 36 6.81 -10.31 31.92
C HIS A 36 7.86 -10.08 30.83
N PHE A 37 8.68 -9.03 30.96
CA PHE A 37 9.64 -8.63 29.93
C PHE A 37 11.10 -8.68 30.39
N GLY A 38 11.37 -8.96 31.67
CA GLY A 38 12.72 -8.94 32.27
C GLY A 38 13.23 -7.51 32.51
N HIS A 39 14.53 -7.35 32.77
CA HIS A 39 15.16 -6.02 32.85
C HIS A 39 15.31 -5.40 31.45
N LEU A 40 14.29 -4.68 31.02
CA LEU A 40 14.25 -4.02 29.72
C LEU A 40 15.41 -3.04 29.51
N ASP A 41 15.83 -2.31 30.54
CA ASP A 41 16.98 -1.39 30.46
C ASP A 41 18.29 -2.15 30.20
N THR A 42 18.47 -3.29 30.86
CA THR A 42 19.63 -4.17 30.63
C THR A 42 19.62 -4.76 29.22
N LYS A 43 18.45 -5.18 28.73
CA LYS A 43 18.30 -5.67 27.35
C LYS A 43 18.55 -4.56 26.32
N MET A 44 18.08 -3.35 26.60
CA MET A 44 18.28 -2.19 25.73
C MET A 44 19.77 -1.77 25.68
N ASN A 45 20.46 -1.84 26.82
CA ASN A 45 21.90 -1.58 26.89
C ASN A 45 22.73 -2.68 26.20
N LEU A 46 22.34 -3.95 26.33
CA LEU A 46 22.97 -5.06 25.59
C LEU A 46 22.84 -4.87 24.08
N VAL A 47 21.63 -4.56 23.60
CA VAL A 47 21.38 -4.30 22.17
C VAL A 47 22.14 -3.08 21.68
N LYS A 48 22.28 -2.03 22.51
CA LYS A 48 23.08 -0.85 22.17
C LYS A 48 24.57 -1.19 22.03
N ASN A 49 25.12 -1.97 22.96
CA ASN A 49 26.52 -2.41 22.92
C ASN A 49 26.79 -3.34 21.72
N GLU A 50 25.85 -4.23 21.38
CA GLU A 50 25.95 -5.05 20.17
C GLU A 50 25.94 -4.18 18.91
N LEU A 51 25.09 -3.16 18.86
CA LEU A 51 25.01 -2.22 17.74
C LEU A 51 26.32 -1.46 17.52
N GLU A 52 26.94 -0.99 18.61
CA GLU A 52 28.24 -0.31 18.57
C GLU A 52 29.35 -1.27 18.10
N SER A 53 29.34 -2.52 18.56
CA SER A 53 30.32 -3.54 18.12
C SER A 53 30.19 -3.86 16.61
N ILE A 54 28.95 -3.97 16.10
CA ILE A 54 28.66 -4.22 14.68
C ILE A 54 29.07 -3.01 13.83
N GLN A 55 28.84 -1.78 14.29
CA GLN A 55 29.28 -0.58 13.58
C GLN A 55 30.80 -0.51 13.43
N VAL A 56 31.54 -0.88 14.47
CA VAL A 56 33.01 -0.97 14.44
C VAL A 56 33.47 -2.08 13.47
N GLN A 57 32.80 -3.24 13.45
CA GLN A 57 33.10 -4.31 12.49
C GLN A 57 32.79 -3.91 11.04
N MET A 58 31.68 -3.22 10.79
CA MET A 58 31.31 -2.72 9.47
C MET A 58 32.28 -1.64 8.96
N ALA A 59 32.82 -0.80 9.84
CA ALA A 59 33.85 0.17 9.48
C ALA A 59 35.15 -0.51 9.03
N LYS A 60 35.49 -1.67 9.61
CA LYS A 60 36.64 -2.49 9.21
C LYS A 60 36.42 -3.28 7.91
N LEU A 61 35.17 -3.49 7.49
CA LEU A 61 34.78 -4.29 6.32
C LEU A 61 34.49 -3.48 5.05
N LYS A 62 34.87 -2.20 4.97
CA LYS A 62 34.73 -1.40 3.74
C LYS A 62 35.58 -1.98 2.59
N VAL A 63 35.03 -2.93 1.85
CA VAL A 63 35.50 -3.31 0.52
C VAL A 63 35.07 -2.22 -0.46
N PRO A 64 35.94 -1.68 -1.33
CA PRO A 64 35.58 -0.61 -2.25
C PRO A 64 34.47 -1.05 -3.21
N THR A 65 33.44 -0.23 -3.35
CA THR A 65 32.23 -0.45 -4.16
C THR A 65 32.54 -0.79 -5.63
N GLU A 66 33.69 -0.34 -6.14
CA GLU A 66 34.18 -0.64 -7.49
C GLU A 66 34.50 -2.13 -7.71
N TYR A 67 34.97 -2.83 -6.67
CA TYR A 67 35.30 -4.26 -6.77
C TYR A 67 34.04 -5.13 -6.97
N LEU A 68 32.92 -4.76 -6.33
CA LEU A 68 31.65 -5.47 -6.47
C LEU A 68 31.01 -5.22 -7.84
N ILE A 69 31.04 -3.98 -8.34
CA ILE A 69 30.52 -3.62 -9.66
C ILE A 69 31.34 -4.33 -10.76
N SER A 70 32.66 -4.40 -10.61
CA SER A 70 33.56 -5.17 -11.48
C SER A 70 33.21 -6.66 -11.52
N LYS A 71 33.00 -7.28 -10.35
CA LYS A 71 32.70 -8.72 -10.23
C LYS A 71 31.33 -9.08 -10.82
N GLU A 72 30.33 -8.21 -10.63
CA GLU A 72 28.98 -8.40 -11.20
C GLU A 72 28.98 -8.23 -12.72
N THR A 73 29.76 -7.27 -13.24
CA THR A 73 29.95 -7.05 -14.67
C THR A 73 30.71 -8.22 -15.33
N GLN A 74 31.72 -8.78 -14.64
CA GLN A 74 32.40 -10.01 -15.06
C GLN A 74 31.50 -11.24 -15.03
N ARG A 75 30.60 -11.37 -14.03
CA ARG A 75 29.61 -12.47 -13.97
C ARG A 75 28.60 -12.40 -15.11
N ARG A 76 28.12 -11.20 -15.47
CA ARG A 76 27.24 -11.00 -16.63
C ARG A 76 27.91 -11.39 -17.95
N ARG A 77 29.20 -11.10 -18.13
CA ARG A 77 29.96 -11.53 -19.33
C ARG A 77 30.16 -13.06 -19.40
N ARG A 78 30.31 -13.74 -18.26
CA ARG A 78 30.53 -15.21 -18.19
C ARG A 78 29.28 -16.07 -18.38
N ASN A 79 28.08 -15.50 -18.30
CA ASN A 79 26.81 -16.21 -18.46
C ASN A 79 26.14 -15.90 -19.80
N THR A 80 26.93 -15.75 -20.87
CA THR A 80 26.38 -15.63 -22.22
C THR A 80 26.21 -17.02 -22.82
N ILE A 81 24.97 -17.42 -23.13
CA ILE A 81 24.70 -18.63 -23.91
C ILE A 81 25.10 -18.33 -25.35
N ALA A 82 26.20 -18.93 -25.81
CA ALA A 82 26.74 -18.69 -27.14
C ALA A 82 26.06 -19.56 -28.21
N ARG A 83 25.59 -20.75 -27.81
CA ARG A 83 24.95 -21.73 -28.69
C ARG A 83 23.90 -22.51 -27.90
N LEU A 84 22.81 -22.90 -28.56
CA LEU A 84 21.74 -23.73 -28.01
C LEU A 84 21.44 -24.84 -29.01
N LYS A 85 21.40 -26.10 -28.57
CA LYS A 85 21.04 -27.22 -29.43
C LYS A 85 19.58 -27.58 -29.18
N ASP A 86 18.76 -27.60 -30.22
CA ASP A 86 17.33 -27.90 -30.11
C ASP A 86 17.06 -29.42 -29.95
N ALA A 87 15.79 -29.78 -29.76
CA ALA A 87 15.36 -31.17 -29.56
C ALA A 87 15.64 -32.08 -30.78
N ASN A 88 15.79 -31.51 -31.97
CA ASN A 88 16.11 -32.22 -33.21
C ASN A 88 17.63 -32.31 -33.44
N GLY A 89 18.44 -31.76 -32.53
CA GLY A 89 19.89 -31.78 -32.61
C GLY A 89 20.50 -30.65 -33.47
N VAL A 90 19.71 -29.63 -33.85
CA VAL A 90 20.18 -28.49 -34.63
C VAL A 90 20.80 -27.44 -33.70
N GLU A 91 22.00 -26.94 -34.04
CA GLU A 91 22.69 -25.93 -33.25
C GLU A 91 22.32 -24.51 -33.68
N LEU A 92 21.71 -23.76 -32.76
CA LEU A 92 21.39 -22.35 -32.87
C LEU A 92 22.54 -21.53 -32.29
N VAL A 93 23.13 -20.65 -33.11
CA VAL A 93 24.30 -19.83 -32.75
C VAL A 93 23.97 -18.34 -32.71
N GLN A 94 22.91 -17.91 -33.41
CA GLN A 94 22.45 -16.52 -33.37
C GLN A 94 21.56 -16.27 -32.15
N ARG A 95 21.77 -15.11 -31.50
CA ARG A 95 21.08 -14.76 -30.25
C ARG A 95 19.57 -14.69 -30.38
N ASP A 96 19.08 -14.17 -31.51
CA ASP A 96 17.64 -13.97 -31.72
C ASP A 96 16.92 -15.31 -31.90
N ASP A 97 17.59 -16.30 -32.49
CA ASP A 97 17.05 -17.64 -32.67
C ASP A 97 17.06 -18.42 -31.35
N ILE A 98 18.13 -18.28 -30.56
CA ILE A 98 18.19 -18.82 -29.18
C ILE A 98 17.05 -18.21 -28.34
N GLY A 99 16.84 -16.90 -28.44
CA GLY A 99 15.76 -16.19 -27.74
C GLY A 99 14.37 -16.69 -28.14
N ARG A 100 14.11 -16.81 -29.45
CA ARG A 100 12.84 -17.35 -29.98
C ARG A 100 12.59 -18.78 -29.54
N GLN A 101 13.63 -19.62 -29.48
CA GLN A 101 13.53 -21.00 -29.04
C GLN A 101 13.13 -21.10 -27.56
N PHE A 102 13.68 -20.25 -26.69
CA PHE A 102 13.27 -20.19 -25.28
C PHE A 102 11.80 -19.75 -25.13
N VAL A 103 11.37 -18.72 -25.86
CA VAL A 103 9.98 -18.24 -25.83
C VAL A 103 9.03 -19.34 -26.30
N SER A 104 9.35 -20.03 -27.40
CA SER A 104 8.55 -21.14 -27.94
C SER A 104 8.43 -22.29 -26.95
N TYR A 105 9.55 -22.72 -26.35
CA TYR A 105 9.58 -23.79 -25.35
C TYR A 105 8.70 -23.49 -24.14
N PHE A 106 8.83 -22.29 -23.55
CA PHE A 106 8.02 -21.92 -22.39
C PHE A 106 6.55 -21.70 -22.76
N THR A 107 6.25 -21.18 -23.94
CA THR A 107 4.87 -21.04 -24.40
C THR A 107 4.20 -22.41 -24.57
N GLY A 108 4.92 -23.40 -25.09
CA GLY A 108 4.43 -24.79 -25.21
C GLY A 108 4.22 -25.50 -23.87
N LEU A 109 5.07 -25.22 -22.87
CA LEU A 109 4.94 -25.75 -21.51
C LEU A 109 3.63 -25.31 -20.83
N PHE A 110 3.13 -24.12 -21.16
CA PHE A 110 1.96 -23.52 -20.51
C PHE A 110 0.70 -23.53 -21.38
N SER A 111 0.74 -24.11 -22.59
CA SER A 111 -0.39 -24.15 -23.51
C SER A 111 -1.02 -25.54 -23.73
N SER A 112 -0.49 -26.60 -23.11
CA SER A 112 -1.13 -27.92 -23.17
C SER A 112 -2.26 -28.02 -22.14
N THR A 113 -3.47 -28.27 -22.63
CA THR A 113 -4.66 -28.66 -21.86
C THR A 113 -4.34 -29.89 -20.99
N SER A 114 -4.89 -29.92 -19.78
CA SER A 114 -4.69 -31.01 -18.81
C SER A 114 -5.04 -32.37 -19.44
N PRO A 115 -4.10 -33.32 -19.54
CA PRO A 115 -4.45 -34.67 -19.96
C PRO A 115 -5.02 -35.44 -18.76
N GLU A 116 -6.06 -36.24 -18.98
CA GLU A 116 -6.43 -37.33 -18.07
C GLU A 116 -5.28 -38.35 -18.08
N LEU A 117 -4.73 -38.65 -16.90
CA LEU A 117 -3.52 -39.46 -16.76
C LEU A 117 -3.87 -40.87 -16.27
N ASP A 118 -3.61 -41.87 -17.11
CA ASP A 118 -3.58 -43.28 -16.69
C ASP A 118 -2.25 -43.62 -15.99
N GLU A 119 -2.36 -44.36 -14.87
CA GLU A 119 -1.31 -44.74 -13.93
C GLU A 119 0.01 -45.28 -14.53
N PRO A 120 0.05 -46.03 -15.65
CA PRO A 120 1.31 -46.48 -16.26
C PRO A 120 2.18 -45.35 -16.81
N PHE A 121 1.62 -44.16 -17.07
CA PHE A 121 2.34 -43.02 -17.65
C PHE A 121 3.24 -42.31 -16.62
N LEU A 122 2.89 -42.37 -15.32
CA LEU A 122 3.64 -41.73 -14.25
C LEU A 122 5.02 -42.38 -14.01
N GLN A 123 5.15 -43.70 -14.19
CA GLN A 123 6.43 -44.38 -14.04
C GLN A 123 7.41 -44.11 -15.20
N VAL A 124 6.91 -43.92 -16.42
CA VAL A 124 7.77 -43.60 -17.59
C VAL A 124 8.20 -42.13 -17.58
N TRP A 125 7.34 -41.23 -17.08
CA TRP A 125 7.63 -39.78 -17.05
C TRP A 125 8.76 -39.41 -16.07
N CYS A 126 8.85 -40.08 -14.92
CA CYS A 126 9.95 -39.89 -13.97
C CYS A 126 11.31 -40.38 -14.50
N ALA A 127 11.32 -41.34 -15.43
CA ALA A 127 12.55 -41.90 -16.00
C ALA A 127 13.11 -41.12 -17.21
N ARG A 128 12.29 -40.29 -17.89
CA ARG A 128 12.67 -39.66 -19.18
C ARG A 128 13.04 -38.18 -19.14
N ASN A 129 12.79 -37.45 -18.05
CA ASN A 129 13.06 -36.00 -17.99
C ASN A 129 14.44 -35.62 -17.43
N VAL A 130 15.39 -36.55 -17.39
CA VAL A 130 16.83 -36.26 -17.17
C VAL A 130 17.58 -36.36 -18.50
N ALA A 131 17.35 -35.39 -19.39
CA ALA A 131 18.12 -35.00 -20.59
C ALA A 131 17.14 -34.30 -21.56
N ARG A 132 17.37 -33.13 -22.15
CA ARG A 132 18.54 -32.70 -22.92
C ARG A 132 18.43 -31.19 -23.18
N LEU A 133 19.28 -30.40 -22.54
CA LEU A 133 19.76 -29.10 -23.04
C LEU A 133 21.23 -29.02 -22.64
N GLU A 134 22.13 -29.43 -23.54
CA GLU A 134 23.57 -29.33 -23.31
C GLU A 134 24.01 -27.88 -23.56
N LEU A 135 24.39 -27.18 -22.48
CA LEU A 135 24.99 -25.86 -22.53
C LEU A 135 26.52 -25.99 -22.53
N ILE A 136 27.15 -25.75 -23.68
CA ILE A 136 28.62 -25.79 -23.82
C ILE A 136 29.19 -24.40 -23.49
N LYS A 137 29.99 -24.29 -22.41
CA LYS A 137 30.72 -23.07 -22.02
C LYS A 137 32.11 -23.01 -22.65
N PRO A 138 32.65 -21.81 -22.97
CA PRO A 138 34.06 -21.68 -23.36
C PRO A 138 34.98 -21.88 -22.14
N SER A 139 36.01 -22.70 -22.32
CA SER A 139 37.04 -23.05 -21.33
C SER A 139 37.79 -21.84 -20.75
N PRO A 140 38.00 -21.77 -19.41
CA PRO A 140 39.04 -20.94 -18.83
C PRO A 140 40.22 -21.79 -18.31
N ARG A 141 41.44 -21.35 -18.63
CA ARG A 141 42.69 -21.87 -18.06
C ARG A 141 42.68 -21.78 -16.52
N LYS A 142 43.28 -22.82 -15.93
CA LYS A 142 43.45 -23.18 -14.51
C LYS A 142 43.70 -22.00 -13.55
N THR A 143 43.00 -21.99 -12.41
CA THR A 143 43.60 -21.92 -11.05
C THR A 143 42.56 -22.40 -10.02
N ILE A 144 43.03 -23.24 -9.10
CA ILE A 144 42.29 -24.06 -8.13
C ILE A 144 41.93 -23.23 -6.88
N PHE A 145 40.71 -23.36 -6.37
CA PHE A 145 40.42 -23.29 -4.93
C PHE A 145 39.18 -24.14 -4.59
N ARG A 146 39.33 -25.02 -3.58
CA ARG A 146 38.35 -26.01 -3.09
C ARG A 146 37.06 -25.36 -2.59
N ALA A 147 35.91 -25.93 -2.96
CA ALA A 147 34.62 -25.70 -2.31
C ALA A 147 34.04 -27.04 -1.82
N SER A 148 34.60 -27.57 -0.74
CA SER A 148 34.00 -28.62 0.07
C SER A 148 33.17 -27.95 1.17
N HIS A 149 31.88 -27.70 0.91
CA HIS A 149 30.77 -27.59 1.88
C HIS A 149 29.56 -26.94 1.18
N MET A 150 28.61 -27.75 0.71
CA MET A 150 27.15 -27.48 0.59
C MET A 150 26.50 -28.51 -0.36
N VAL A 151 26.69 -29.79 -0.07
CA VAL A 151 25.81 -30.88 -0.54
C VAL A 151 25.66 -31.84 0.63
N LYS A 152 24.75 -31.51 1.55
CA LYS A 152 24.17 -32.40 2.55
C LYS A 152 23.06 -31.61 3.25
N GLU A 153 21.84 -31.79 2.76
CA GLU A 153 20.55 -31.66 3.45
C GLU A 153 19.42 -31.43 2.43
N PHE A 154 19.27 -32.37 1.51
CA PHE A 154 18.03 -32.62 0.79
C PHE A 154 18.01 -34.12 0.45
N ASN A 155 17.86 -34.93 1.49
CA ASN A 155 17.50 -36.34 1.41
C ASN A 155 17.06 -36.78 2.79
N GLN A 156 15.86 -36.38 3.18
CA GLN A 156 15.01 -37.13 4.10
C GLN A 156 13.61 -36.51 4.10
N VAL A 157 12.62 -37.36 4.36
CA VAL A 157 11.18 -37.09 4.44
C VAL A 157 10.42 -37.20 3.10
N CYS A 158 10.13 -38.45 2.71
CA CYS A 158 8.76 -38.97 2.72
C CYS A 158 8.76 -40.45 2.29
N ILE A 159 8.25 -41.33 3.16
CA ILE A 159 7.32 -42.44 2.88
C ILE A 159 7.06 -43.12 4.23
N SER A 160 5.83 -43.00 4.75
CA SER A 160 5.16 -44.13 5.39
C SER A 160 3.64 -43.94 5.29
N SER A 161 3.04 -44.77 4.47
CA SER A 161 1.64 -45.18 4.53
C SER A 161 1.35 -45.85 5.88
N ASP A 162 0.29 -45.47 6.58
CA ASP A 162 -0.51 -46.45 7.30
C ASP A 162 -1.96 -46.00 7.49
N GLN A 163 -2.88 -46.91 7.21
CA GLN A 163 -4.29 -46.82 7.54
C GLN A 163 -4.48 -47.01 9.04
N ARG A 164 -5.38 -46.23 9.65
CA ARG A 164 -6.27 -46.73 10.71
C ARG A 164 -7.38 -45.73 11.03
N GLN A 165 -8.61 -46.19 10.87
CA GLN A 165 -9.79 -45.63 11.52
C GLN A 165 -9.61 -45.62 13.04
N VAL A 166 -10.01 -44.53 13.72
CA VAL A 166 -10.88 -44.57 14.92
C VAL A 166 -11.66 -43.25 15.00
N ARG A 167 -12.99 -43.38 14.98
CA ARG A 167 -13.97 -42.37 15.39
C ARG A 167 -13.85 -42.16 16.91
N LEU A 168 -13.91 -40.92 17.39
CA LEU A 168 -14.69 -40.56 18.58
C LEU A 168 -14.95 -39.04 18.59
N SER A 169 -16.24 -38.72 18.67
CA SER A 169 -16.84 -37.42 18.95
C SER A 169 -16.27 -36.80 20.24
N HIS A 170 -16.27 -35.47 20.35
CA HIS A 170 -16.88 -34.71 21.46
C HIS A 170 -16.83 -33.21 21.14
N THR A 171 -18.03 -32.64 21.04
CA THR A 171 -18.34 -31.22 20.94
C THR A 171 -18.11 -30.53 22.28
N ILE A 172 -17.37 -29.42 22.33
CA ILE A 172 -17.45 -28.46 23.45
C ILE A 172 -17.60 -27.06 22.87
N SER A 173 -18.83 -26.57 22.95
CA SER A 173 -19.21 -25.17 22.74
C SER A 173 -18.80 -24.34 23.96
N VAL A 174 -18.06 -23.25 23.77
CA VAL A 174 -17.86 -22.24 24.82
C VAL A 174 -18.49 -20.94 24.35
N GLY A 175 -19.69 -20.66 24.86
CA GLY A 175 -20.43 -19.45 24.60
C GLY A 175 -19.80 -18.24 25.28
N TRP A 176 -19.60 -17.17 24.53
CA TRP A 176 -19.23 -15.86 25.04
C TRP A 176 -20.45 -14.92 24.95
N LYS A 177 -20.98 -14.52 26.11
CA LYS A 177 -21.96 -13.43 26.24
C LYS A 177 -21.22 -12.12 26.54
N PRO A 178 -21.46 -11.02 25.81
CA PRO A 178 -21.03 -9.70 26.25
C PRO A 178 -21.99 -9.11 27.32
N PRO A 179 -21.51 -8.25 28.23
CA PRO A 179 -22.32 -7.61 29.28
C PRO A 179 -23.17 -6.43 28.75
N PRO A 180 -24.16 -5.94 29.51
CA PRO A 180 -25.17 -5.02 29.01
C PRO A 180 -24.74 -3.53 29.03
N SER A 181 -25.14 -2.84 27.95
CA SER A 181 -25.57 -1.45 27.77
C SER A 181 -24.93 -0.30 28.57
N THR A 182 -24.56 0.78 27.87
CA THR A 182 -25.33 2.05 27.86
C THR A 182 -24.65 3.05 26.92
N LEU A 183 -25.30 3.39 25.81
CA LEU A 183 -25.38 4.77 25.28
C LEU A 183 -26.29 4.75 24.05
N ASP A 184 -27.47 5.31 24.27
CA ASP A 184 -28.52 5.57 23.30
C ASP A 184 -28.12 6.73 22.38
N LYS A 185 -28.09 6.47 21.07
CA LYS A 185 -28.37 7.44 20.01
C LYS A 185 -29.00 6.70 18.84
N THR A 186 -30.29 6.96 18.62
CA THR A 186 -31.10 6.62 17.45
C THR A 186 -30.31 6.68 16.15
N GLN A 187 -30.00 5.50 15.60
CA GLN A 187 -29.34 5.31 14.31
C GLN A 187 -30.38 4.73 13.34
N PHE A 188 -30.58 5.41 12.21
CA PHE A 188 -31.45 4.96 11.14
C PHE A 188 -30.97 3.60 10.62
N ARG A 189 -31.79 2.57 10.80
CA ARG A 189 -31.49 1.20 10.42
C ARG A 189 -31.93 0.97 8.98
N TRP A 190 -30.96 0.71 8.11
CA TRP A 190 -31.19 0.24 6.75
C TRP A 190 -31.98 -1.07 6.77
N VAL A 191 -33.07 -1.13 5.99
CA VAL A 191 -33.88 -2.32 5.82
C VAL A 191 -33.32 -3.11 4.63
N GLY A 192 -32.50 -4.12 4.92
CA GLY A 192 -32.04 -5.09 3.92
C GLY A 192 -33.19 -5.99 3.46
N GLN A 193 -33.30 -6.19 2.14
CA GLN A 193 -34.26 -7.09 1.51
C GLN A 193 -34.02 -8.55 1.96
N ARG A 194 -35.11 -9.26 2.26
CA ARG A 194 -35.10 -10.62 2.84
C ARG A 194 -34.78 -11.69 1.78
N LEU A 195 -33.62 -12.32 1.92
CA LEU A 195 -33.37 -13.69 1.46
C LEU A 195 -32.61 -14.43 2.57
N GLY A 196 -33.26 -15.41 3.20
CA GLY A 196 -32.60 -16.48 3.97
C GLY A 196 -31.66 -16.06 5.12
N GLY A 197 -32.20 -15.58 6.23
CA GLY A 197 -31.71 -15.93 7.58
C GLY A 197 -30.31 -15.47 8.06
N VAL A 198 -29.54 -14.71 7.29
CA VAL A 198 -28.30 -14.05 7.78
C VAL A 198 -28.29 -12.61 7.26
N ILE A 199 -28.43 -11.63 8.15
CA ILE A 199 -28.15 -10.23 7.82
C ILE A 199 -26.64 -10.12 7.69
N VAL A 200 -26.11 -10.29 6.48
CA VAL A 200 -24.77 -9.78 6.17
C VAL A 200 -24.95 -8.28 6.02
N GLU A 201 -24.76 -7.56 7.13
CA GLU A 201 -24.63 -6.11 7.08
C GLU A 201 -23.45 -5.84 6.15
N GLN A 202 -23.71 -5.39 4.91
CA GLN A 202 -22.65 -5.07 3.97
C GLN A 202 -21.98 -3.80 4.46
N ILE A 203 -20.92 -3.99 5.24
CA ILE A 203 -20.14 -2.87 5.79
C ILE A 203 -19.35 -2.26 4.63
N MET A 204 -19.69 -1.02 4.27
CA MET A 204 -18.91 -0.21 3.35
C MET A 204 -17.57 0.13 4.01
N GLN A 205 -16.48 -0.12 3.30
CA GLN A 205 -15.11 0.03 3.79
C GLN A 205 -14.34 0.95 2.85
N LEU A 206 -13.57 1.86 3.41
CA LEU A 206 -12.70 2.75 2.66
C LEU A 206 -11.27 2.62 3.16
N TYR A 207 -10.38 2.15 2.29
CA TYR A 207 -8.94 2.21 2.51
C TYR A 207 -8.42 3.52 1.94
N HIS A 208 -7.90 4.39 2.81
CA HIS A 208 -7.54 5.75 2.41
C HIS A 208 -6.38 6.34 3.22
N HIS A 209 -5.87 7.47 2.72
CA HIS A 209 -4.95 8.31 3.45
C HIS A 209 -5.39 9.77 3.39
N PRO A 210 -5.34 10.53 4.51
CA PRO A 210 -5.74 11.94 4.51
C PRO A 210 -4.93 12.85 3.57
N TYR A 211 -3.72 12.44 3.17
CA TYR A 211 -2.87 13.17 2.23
C TYR A 211 -2.90 12.62 0.80
N SER A 212 -3.65 11.55 0.52
CA SER A 212 -3.90 11.14 -0.86
C SER A 212 -5.01 12.02 -1.42
N LEU A 213 -4.75 12.65 -2.58
CA LEU A 213 -5.69 13.58 -3.20
C LEU A 213 -6.98 12.86 -3.60
N ASP A 214 -6.85 11.68 -4.22
CA ASP A 214 -8.00 10.87 -4.62
C ASP A 214 -8.76 10.30 -3.41
N SER A 215 -8.07 10.01 -2.32
CA SER A 215 -8.74 9.68 -1.06
C SER A 215 -9.54 10.85 -0.50
N GLN A 216 -9.08 12.09 -0.67
CA GLN A 216 -9.84 13.26 -0.23
C GLN A 216 -11.11 13.44 -1.06
N LYS A 217 -11.04 13.23 -2.39
CA LYS A 217 -12.21 13.28 -3.28
C LYS A 217 -13.30 12.31 -2.82
N VAL A 218 -12.96 11.03 -2.65
CA VAL A 218 -13.94 10.02 -2.19
C VAL A 218 -14.46 10.30 -0.79
N ARG A 219 -13.61 10.77 0.13
CA ARG A 219 -14.05 11.12 1.48
C ARG A 219 -15.02 12.32 1.46
N LEU A 220 -14.77 13.33 0.63
CA LEU A 220 -15.70 14.44 0.46
C LEU A 220 -17.04 13.95 -0.10
N ALA A 221 -17.04 13.07 -1.11
CA ALA A 221 -18.27 12.48 -1.64
C ALA A 221 -19.08 11.75 -0.55
N LEU A 222 -18.43 10.90 0.25
CA LEU A 222 -19.08 10.16 1.35
C LEU A 222 -19.68 11.09 2.41
N GLU A 223 -18.96 12.13 2.81
CA GLU A 223 -19.43 13.10 3.80
C GLU A 223 -20.60 13.95 3.26
N GLU A 224 -20.53 14.40 2.01
CA GLU A 224 -21.59 15.18 1.36
C GLU A 224 -22.87 14.37 1.16
N LYS A 225 -22.75 13.06 0.85
CA LYS A 225 -23.91 12.17 0.72
C LYS A 225 -24.39 11.61 2.06
N GLY A 226 -23.66 11.85 3.15
CA GLY A 226 -23.95 11.34 4.49
C GLY A 226 -23.95 9.82 4.55
N ILE A 227 -22.94 9.18 3.93
CA ILE A 227 -22.79 7.72 3.90
C ILE A 227 -21.75 7.29 4.93
N ASP A 228 -22.17 6.46 5.88
CA ASP A 228 -21.29 5.86 6.87
C ASP A 228 -20.39 4.79 6.25
N TYR A 229 -19.13 4.74 6.68
CA TYR A 229 -18.16 3.74 6.23
C TYR A 229 -17.15 3.40 7.31
N THR A 230 -16.61 2.18 7.23
CA THR A 230 -15.47 1.75 8.04
C THR A 230 -14.17 2.26 7.42
N SER A 231 -13.46 3.10 8.17
CA SER A 231 -12.25 3.79 7.72
C SER A 231 -10.98 2.98 8.01
N TYR A 232 -10.26 2.56 6.97
CA TYR A 232 -8.96 1.91 7.06
C TYR A 232 -7.83 2.84 6.61
N HIS A 233 -7.00 3.27 7.55
CA HIS A 233 -5.88 4.15 7.27
C HIS A 233 -4.66 3.37 6.71
N VAL A 234 -4.37 3.58 5.43
CA VAL A 234 -3.20 3.02 4.75
C VAL A 234 -2.24 4.16 4.43
N ASN A 235 -0.98 4.09 4.87
CA ASN A 235 -0.01 5.18 4.66
C ASN A 235 0.97 4.82 3.53
N PRO A 236 0.88 5.46 2.35
CA PRO A 236 1.72 5.15 1.20
C PRO A 236 3.22 5.40 1.44
N LEU A 237 3.56 6.39 2.26
CA LEU A 237 4.96 6.72 2.57
C LEU A 237 5.66 5.62 3.39
N THR A 238 4.87 4.76 4.05
CA THR A 238 5.36 3.60 4.80
C THR A 238 5.37 2.32 3.97
N GLY A 239 4.88 2.38 2.73
CA GLY A 239 4.76 1.24 1.82
C GLY A 239 3.69 0.21 2.19
N LYS A 240 2.78 0.51 3.12
CA LYS A 240 1.70 -0.41 3.54
C LYS A 240 0.68 -0.71 2.44
N ASN A 241 0.47 0.23 1.52
CA ASN A 241 -0.30 0.03 0.30
C ASN A 241 0.33 -0.98 -0.67
N MET A 242 1.56 -1.45 -0.39
CA MET A 242 2.23 -2.50 -1.15
C MET A 242 2.33 -3.80 -0.35
N ASP A 243 1.70 -3.89 0.82
CA ASP A 243 1.53 -5.17 1.53
C ASP A 243 0.73 -6.14 0.64
N SER A 244 1.13 -7.41 0.59
CA SER A 244 0.59 -8.39 -0.37
C SER A 244 -0.94 -8.52 -0.30
N PHE A 245 -1.53 -8.46 0.89
CA PHE A 245 -2.99 -8.45 1.05
C PHE A 245 -3.66 -7.28 0.32
N PHE A 246 -3.14 -6.06 0.50
CA PHE A 246 -3.66 -4.88 -0.17
C PHE A 246 -3.39 -4.92 -1.67
N PHE A 247 -2.20 -5.38 -2.05
CA PHE A 247 -1.76 -5.44 -3.44
C PHE A 247 -2.57 -6.43 -4.29
N ARG A 248 -3.14 -7.48 -3.66
CA ARG A 248 -4.14 -8.37 -4.30
C ARG A 248 -5.46 -7.68 -4.58
N MET A 249 -5.89 -6.76 -3.71
CA MET A 249 -7.11 -5.97 -3.93
C MET A 249 -6.89 -4.88 -4.98
N ASN A 250 -5.72 -4.23 -4.98
CA ASN A 250 -5.38 -3.19 -5.93
C ASN A 250 -3.89 -3.29 -6.33
N THR A 251 -3.66 -3.84 -7.53
CA THR A 251 -2.32 -4.04 -8.11
C THR A 251 -1.59 -2.73 -8.43
N THR A 252 -2.31 -1.61 -8.55
CA THR A 252 -1.69 -0.30 -8.71
C THR A 252 -1.09 0.23 -7.40
N ALA A 253 -1.45 -0.34 -6.24
CA ALA A 253 -1.16 0.18 -4.91
C ALA A 253 -1.60 1.65 -4.70
N ASN A 254 -2.54 2.16 -5.49
CA ASN A 254 -3.06 3.51 -5.29
C ASN A 254 -4.17 3.52 -4.24
N LEU A 255 -4.43 4.70 -3.68
CA LEU A 255 -5.53 4.93 -2.76
C LEU A 255 -6.44 6.00 -3.38
N PRO A 256 -7.76 5.89 -3.21
CA PRO A 256 -8.46 5.00 -2.28
C PRO A 256 -8.73 3.59 -2.85
N VAL A 257 -9.16 2.68 -1.98
CA VAL A 257 -9.87 1.45 -2.37
C VAL A 257 -11.17 1.44 -1.58
N PHE A 258 -12.28 1.32 -2.28
CA PHE A 258 -13.60 1.24 -1.69
C PHE A 258 -14.12 -0.19 -1.84
N GLN A 259 -14.66 -0.74 -0.76
CA GLN A 259 -15.19 -2.10 -0.75
C GLN A 259 -16.58 -2.12 -0.14
N ASN A 260 -17.55 -2.67 -0.87
CA ASN A 260 -18.88 -2.95 -0.37
C ASN A 260 -19.18 -4.45 -0.52
N GLY A 261 -19.07 -5.20 0.58
CA GLY A 261 -19.12 -6.66 0.54
C GLY A 261 -18.04 -7.25 -0.37
N ALA A 262 -18.47 -7.93 -1.44
CA ALA A 262 -17.58 -8.53 -2.44
C ALA A 262 -17.17 -7.56 -3.56
N HIS A 263 -17.82 -6.40 -3.68
CA HIS A 263 -17.51 -5.42 -4.72
C HIS A 263 -16.36 -4.52 -4.27
N VAL A 264 -15.28 -4.50 -5.05
CA VAL A 264 -14.09 -3.68 -4.82
C VAL A 264 -13.94 -2.71 -5.96
N LEU A 265 -13.90 -1.42 -5.65
CA LEU A 265 -13.72 -0.32 -6.59
C LEU A 265 -12.42 0.42 -6.26
N VAL A 266 -11.65 0.72 -7.29
CA VAL A 266 -10.32 1.34 -7.16
C VAL A 266 -10.18 2.64 -7.95
N ASP A 267 -11.02 2.85 -8.97
CA ASP A 267 -11.05 4.11 -9.72
C ASP A 267 -11.87 5.17 -8.96
N THR A 268 -11.37 6.40 -8.95
CA THR A 268 -11.96 7.47 -8.12
C THR A 268 -13.33 7.90 -8.61
N ILE A 269 -13.50 8.02 -9.93
CA ILE A 269 -14.78 8.42 -10.53
C ILE A 269 -15.79 7.29 -10.35
N ASP A 270 -15.39 6.04 -10.61
CA ASP A 270 -16.26 4.88 -10.41
C ASP A 270 -16.77 4.76 -8.96
N ILE A 271 -15.89 5.03 -7.98
CA ILE A 271 -16.27 5.05 -6.57
C ILE A 271 -17.29 6.16 -6.29
N ILE A 272 -17.06 7.37 -6.80
CA ILE A 272 -17.97 8.49 -6.58
C ILE A 272 -19.33 8.21 -7.22
N GLU A 273 -19.38 7.76 -8.47
CA GLU A 273 -20.62 7.38 -9.13
C GLU A 273 -21.35 6.25 -8.37
N TYR A 274 -20.60 5.28 -7.83
CA TYR A 274 -21.18 4.21 -7.02
C TYR A 274 -21.83 4.73 -5.73
N ILE A 275 -21.18 5.68 -5.05
CA ILE A 275 -21.72 6.37 -3.88
C ILE A 275 -23.03 7.11 -4.24
N GLU A 276 -23.06 7.79 -5.39
CA GLU A 276 -24.27 8.48 -5.86
C GLU A 276 -25.41 7.49 -6.12
N ARG A 277 -25.13 6.39 -6.82
CA ARG A 277 -26.11 5.33 -7.09
C ARG A 277 -26.68 4.74 -5.81
N ILE A 278 -25.84 4.45 -4.81
CA ILE A 278 -26.33 3.99 -3.50
C ILE A 278 -27.29 5.01 -2.90
N LYS A 279 -26.93 6.29 -2.88
CA LYS A 279 -27.75 7.33 -2.23
C LYS A 279 -29.11 7.49 -2.90
N ILE A 280 -29.17 7.42 -4.23
CA ILE A 280 -30.42 7.47 -5.01
C ILE A 280 -31.31 6.29 -4.62
N LEU A 281 -30.77 5.06 -4.68
CA LEU A 281 -31.49 3.84 -4.31
C LEU A 281 -31.99 3.87 -2.85
N SER A 282 -31.20 4.46 -1.95
CA SER A 282 -31.57 4.64 -0.54
C SER A 282 -32.78 5.56 -0.34
N SER A 283 -32.96 6.51 -1.25
CA SER A 283 -33.94 7.59 -1.12
C SER A 283 -35.30 7.22 -1.72
N GLY A 284 -35.42 6.03 -2.32
CA GLY A 284 -36.69 5.51 -2.87
C GLY A 284 -37.15 6.17 -4.17
N PHE A 285 -36.29 7.02 -4.78
CA PHE A 285 -36.56 7.63 -6.08
C PHE A 285 -35.99 6.74 -7.19
N GLU A 286 -36.88 6.05 -7.92
CA GLU A 286 -36.60 5.58 -9.28
C GLU A 286 -36.79 6.77 -10.24
N SER A 287 -35.91 7.76 -10.17
CA SER A 287 -35.75 8.64 -11.33
C SER A 287 -34.83 7.94 -12.32
N ASP A 288 -35.12 8.04 -13.63
CA ASP A 288 -34.11 7.79 -14.66
C ASP A 288 -32.79 8.40 -14.20
N ILE A 289 -31.75 7.57 -14.06
CA ILE A 289 -30.43 8.01 -13.58
C ILE A 289 -29.85 8.89 -14.68
N VAL A 290 -30.30 10.13 -14.76
CA VAL A 290 -29.72 11.14 -15.62
C VAL A 290 -28.45 11.58 -14.90
N SER A 291 -27.39 10.80 -15.10
CA SER A 291 -26.03 11.24 -14.84
C SER A 291 -25.87 12.58 -15.54
N ASN A 292 -25.71 13.66 -14.77
CA ASN A 292 -25.48 14.98 -15.33
C ASN A 292 -24.15 14.92 -16.13
N SER A 293 -24.26 14.94 -17.46
CA SER A 293 -23.12 14.75 -18.36
C SER A 293 -22.05 15.82 -18.14
N GLU A 294 -22.45 17.05 -17.84
CA GLU A 294 -21.55 18.16 -17.55
C GLU A 294 -20.76 17.92 -16.26
N VAL A 295 -21.41 17.39 -15.21
CA VAL A 295 -20.72 17.01 -13.96
C VAL A 295 -19.66 15.95 -14.25
N LYS A 296 -20.01 14.92 -15.03
CA LYS A 296 -19.08 13.84 -15.38
C LYS A 296 -17.90 14.35 -16.21
N GLU A 297 -18.16 15.23 -17.18
CA GLU A 297 -17.12 15.86 -18.00
C GLU A 297 -16.13 16.65 -17.13
N TRP A 298 -16.61 17.43 -16.17
CA TRP A 298 -15.74 18.13 -15.21
C TRP A 298 -14.95 17.16 -14.32
N MET A 299 -15.57 16.10 -13.82
CA MET A 299 -14.88 15.09 -13.03
C MET A 299 -13.73 14.44 -13.81
N GLU A 300 -13.97 14.04 -15.06
CA GLU A 300 -12.97 13.46 -15.95
C GLU A 300 -11.87 14.46 -16.30
N LYS A 301 -12.24 15.73 -16.57
CA LYS A 301 -11.30 16.80 -16.86
C LYS A 301 -10.33 17.03 -15.70
N ILE A 302 -10.85 17.13 -14.48
CA ILE A 302 -10.03 17.31 -13.27
C ILE A 302 -9.18 16.06 -12.98
N GLN A 303 -9.73 14.86 -13.21
CA GLN A 303 -9.03 13.60 -12.96
C GLN A 303 -7.86 13.37 -13.93
N ARG A 304 -7.92 13.95 -15.14
CA ARG A 304 -6.86 13.82 -16.16
C ARG A 304 -5.53 14.42 -15.72
N TRP A 305 -5.56 15.51 -14.94
CA TRP A 305 -4.35 16.12 -14.41
C TRP A 305 -3.71 15.21 -13.36
N ASN A 306 -2.44 14.85 -13.54
CA ASN A 306 -1.72 13.98 -12.63
C ASN A 306 -1.01 14.78 -11.51
N PRO A 307 -1.54 14.80 -10.27
CA PRO A 307 -0.97 15.62 -9.21
C PRO A 307 0.38 15.09 -8.68
N LYS A 308 0.76 13.85 -9.04
CA LYS A 308 1.94 13.18 -8.47
C LYS A 308 3.23 13.88 -8.86
N LEU A 309 3.38 14.21 -10.15
CA LEU A 309 4.61 14.84 -10.65
C LEU A 309 4.75 16.25 -10.06
N PHE A 310 3.71 17.06 -10.20
CA PHE A 310 3.62 18.39 -9.60
C PHE A 310 3.87 18.39 -8.09
N THR A 311 3.24 17.49 -7.33
CA THR A 311 3.45 17.45 -5.87
C THR A 311 4.90 17.09 -5.53
N LEU A 312 5.50 16.14 -6.24
CA LEU A 312 6.85 15.68 -5.94
C LEU A 312 7.93 16.70 -6.35
N SER A 313 7.72 17.48 -7.42
CA SER A 313 8.67 18.54 -7.81
C SER A 313 8.78 19.65 -6.76
N HIS A 314 7.69 19.92 -6.03
CA HIS A 314 7.65 20.92 -4.96
C HIS A 314 8.09 20.39 -3.58
N ILE A 315 8.48 19.11 -3.47
CA ILE A 315 9.01 18.55 -2.22
C ILE A 315 10.54 18.55 -2.27
N PRO A 316 11.24 19.03 -1.21
CA PRO A 316 12.70 19.07 -1.21
C PRO A 316 13.34 17.70 -1.47
N ASP A 317 14.31 17.67 -2.38
CA ASP A 317 14.97 16.47 -2.90
C ASP A 317 15.43 15.50 -1.82
N LYS A 318 16.02 16.01 -0.73
CA LYS A 318 16.50 15.19 0.38
C LYS A 318 15.41 14.27 0.93
N TYR A 319 14.20 14.78 1.13
CA TYR A 319 13.08 14.00 1.68
C TYR A 319 12.49 13.07 0.62
N ARG A 320 12.30 13.59 -0.59
CA ARG A 320 11.75 12.85 -1.73
C ARG A 320 12.61 11.64 -2.10
N LEU A 321 13.91 11.84 -2.29
CA LEU A 321 14.85 10.78 -2.65
C LEU A 321 15.00 9.75 -1.52
N PHE A 322 14.98 10.19 -0.26
CA PHE A 322 14.99 9.28 0.89
C PHE A 322 13.78 8.34 0.89
N VAL A 323 12.57 8.91 0.75
CA VAL A 323 11.33 8.11 0.70
C VAL A 323 11.29 7.22 -0.54
N SER A 324 11.66 7.73 -1.72
CA SER A 324 11.71 6.95 -2.96
C SER A 324 12.62 5.73 -2.83
N LYS A 325 13.85 5.93 -2.32
CA LYS A 325 14.80 4.83 -2.08
C LYS A 325 14.27 3.82 -1.07
N PHE A 326 13.61 4.29 0.00
CA PHE A 326 12.96 3.42 0.97
C PHE A 326 11.85 2.58 0.31
N LEU A 327 10.93 3.20 -0.43
CA LEU A 327 9.81 2.50 -1.06
C LEU A 327 10.29 1.48 -2.11
N ARG A 328 11.33 1.78 -2.90
CA ARG A 328 11.92 0.79 -3.81
C ARG A 328 12.45 -0.45 -3.08
N ARG A 329 13.05 -0.27 -1.90
CA ARG A 329 13.48 -1.41 -1.05
C ARG A 329 12.30 -2.21 -0.50
N VAL A 330 11.21 -1.54 -0.12
CA VAL A 330 9.94 -2.20 0.25
C VAL A 330 9.45 -3.05 -0.91
N VAL A 331 9.32 -2.50 -2.11
CA VAL A 331 8.85 -3.24 -3.29
C VAL A 331 9.72 -4.47 -3.55
N ILE A 332 11.05 -4.32 -3.53
CA ILE A 332 11.98 -5.45 -3.74
C ILE A 332 11.81 -6.53 -2.66
N ALA A 333 11.67 -6.14 -1.40
CA ALA A 333 11.46 -7.08 -0.30
C ALA A 333 10.13 -7.83 -0.44
N ARG A 334 9.05 -7.13 -0.81
CA ARG A 334 7.73 -7.75 -1.01
C ARG A 334 7.68 -8.66 -2.23
N MET A 335 8.36 -8.27 -3.30
CA MET A 335 8.55 -9.11 -4.48
C MET A 335 9.23 -10.43 -4.12
N ALA A 336 10.24 -10.41 -3.25
CA ALA A 336 10.91 -11.63 -2.77
C ALA A 336 10.05 -12.47 -1.82
N GLN A 337 9.18 -11.83 -1.02
CA GLN A 337 8.29 -12.51 -0.07
C GLN A 337 7.01 -13.07 -0.70
N SER A 338 6.61 -12.59 -1.87
CA SER A 338 5.39 -12.99 -2.57
C SER A 338 5.67 -13.26 -4.05
N PRO A 339 6.26 -14.44 -4.37
CA PRO A 339 6.66 -14.78 -5.74
C PRO A 339 5.52 -14.73 -6.76
N ASP A 340 4.29 -15.03 -6.31
CA ASP A 340 3.08 -15.00 -7.14
C ASP A 340 2.69 -13.58 -7.58
N LEU A 341 3.09 -12.54 -6.83
CA LEU A 341 2.89 -11.13 -7.16
C LEU A 341 4.13 -10.49 -7.80
N ALA A 342 5.17 -11.27 -8.09
CA ALA A 342 6.47 -10.72 -8.45
C ALA A 342 6.44 -9.87 -9.74
N SER A 343 5.67 -10.29 -10.75
CA SER A 343 5.49 -9.52 -11.99
C SER A 343 4.86 -8.16 -11.73
N VAL A 344 3.84 -8.10 -10.87
CA VAL A 344 3.13 -6.87 -10.52
C VAL A 344 4.03 -5.94 -9.69
N TYR A 345 4.79 -6.48 -8.73
CA TYR A 345 5.78 -5.68 -8.00
C TYR A 345 6.90 -5.17 -8.91
N HIS A 346 7.30 -5.93 -9.92
CA HIS A 346 8.27 -5.48 -10.91
C HIS A 346 7.75 -4.29 -11.73
N LEU A 347 6.48 -4.31 -12.15
CA LEU A 347 5.83 -3.16 -12.79
C LEU A 347 5.81 -1.94 -11.86
N LYS A 348 5.42 -2.14 -10.58
CA LYS A 348 5.43 -1.05 -9.59
C LYS A 348 6.81 -0.45 -9.37
N LEU A 349 7.84 -1.29 -9.38
CA LEU A 349 9.23 -0.85 -9.29
C LEU A 349 9.65 -0.05 -10.53
N LYS A 350 9.27 -0.51 -11.74
CA LYS A 350 9.48 0.22 -12.99
C LYS A 350 8.82 1.60 -12.95
N ASP A 351 7.57 1.70 -12.52
CA ASP A 351 6.85 2.97 -12.39
C ASP A 351 7.55 3.95 -11.45
N ALA A 352 8.17 3.44 -10.37
CA ALA A 352 8.95 4.26 -9.46
C ALA A 352 10.19 4.86 -10.14
N TYR A 353 10.89 4.09 -10.97
CA TYR A 353 12.02 4.60 -11.78
C TYR A 353 11.56 5.61 -12.83
N VAL A 354 10.49 5.30 -13.58
CA VAL A 354 9.92 6.23 -14.57
C VAL A 354 9.50 7.55 -13.92
N THR A 355 8.90 7.51 -12.73
CA THR A 355 8.58 8.73 -11.97
C THR A 355 9.84 9.51 -11.60
N GLU A 356 10.92 8.83 -11.16
CA GLU A 356 12.20 9.48 -10.86
C GLU A 356 12.85 10.13 -12.09
N ASP A 357 12.71 9.52 -13.26
CA ASP A 357 13.25 10.06 -14.50
C ASP A 357 12.45 11.29 -14.98
N LYS A 358 11.11 11.22 -14.94
CA LYS A 358 10.24 12.39 -15.21
C LYS A 358 10.51 13.56 -14.28
N LEU A 359 10.88 13.31 -13.02
CA LEU A 359 11.23 14.36 -12.05
C LEU A 359 12.56 15.07 -12.35
N LYS A 360 13.40 14.52 -13.24
CA LYS A 360 14.64 15.15 -13.69
C LYS A 360 14.49 15.81 -15.05
N ASP A 361 13.37 15.56 -15.72
CA ASP A 361 13.06 16.07 -17.04
C ASP A 361 12.33 17.42 -16.90
N PRO A 362 12.98 18.55 -17.24
CA PRO A 362 12.37 19.86 -17.09
C PRO A 362 11.14 20.03 -17.99
N ASP A 363 11.10 19.38 -19.16
CA ASP A 363 9.98 19.49 -20.09
C ASP A 363 8.75 18.76 -19.53
N ALA A 364 8.94 17.58 -18.94
CA ALA A 364 7.86 16.84 -18.28
C ALA A 364 7.27 17.61 -17.07
N LEU A 365 8.11 18.35 -16.32
CA LEU A 365 7.64 19.20 -15.22
C LEU A 365 6.84 20.38 -15.74
N LYS A 366 7.35 21.04 -16.79
CA LYS A 366 6.68 22.18 -17.43
C LYS A 366 5.35 21.78 -18.02
N GLU A 367 5.26 20.65 -18.72
CA GLU A 367 4.02 20.11 -19.26
C GLU A 367 2.97 19.90 -18.15
N SER A 368 3.36 19.27 -17.04
CA SER A 368 2.47 19.04 -15.90
C SER A 368 1.99 20.33 -15.23
N GLU A 369 2.80 21.39 -15.24
CA GLU A 369 2.44 22.72 -14.74
C GLU A 369 1.50 23.45 -15.71
N GLU A 370 1.79 23.41 -17.01
CA GLU A 370 0.93 24.00 -18.05
C GLU A 370 -0.45 23.35 -18.07
N GLU A 371 -0.56 22.03 -17.86
CA GLU A 371 -1.85 21.35 -17.69
C GLU A 371 -2.64 21.87 -16.49
N LEU A 372 -1.97 22.10 -15.34
CA LEU A 372 -2.62 22.66 -14.16
C LEU A 372 -3.12 24.08 -14.42
N ILE A 373 -2.29 24.91 -15.05
CA ILE A 373 -2.63 26.30 -15.37
C ILE A 373 -3.86 26.34 -16.28
N ARG A 374 -3.86 25.56 -17.37
CA ARG A 374 -5.02 25.46 -18.28
C ARG A 374 -6.29 25.03 -17.54
N LEU A 375 -6.20 24.00 -16.70
CA LEU A 375 -7.33 23.54 -15.90
C LEU A 375 -7.86 24.64 -14.97
N LEU A 376 -6.97 25.36 -14.28
CA LEU A 376 -7.37 26.43 -13.36
C LEU A 376 -7.96 27.65 -14.08
N ASP A 377 -7.47 27.98 -15.28
CA ASP A 377 -8.03 29.06 -16.10
C ASP A 377 -9.44 28.70 -16.60
N GLU A 378 -9.66 27.45 -16.99
CA GLU A 378 -11.00 26.95 -17.32
C GLU A 378 -11.94 26.98 -16.12
N VAL A 379 -11.47 26.57 -14.94
CA VAL A 379 -12.24 26.65 -13.69
C VAL A 379 -12.58 28.10 -13.33
N GLU A 380 -11.63 29.02 -13.47
CA GLU A 380 -11.85 30.45 -13.23
C GLU A 380 -12.89 31.03 -14.17
N SER A 381 -12.82 30.70 -15.46
CA SER A 381 -13.84 31.09 -16.45
C SER A 381 -15.21 30.56 -16.07
N GLN A 382 -15.30 29.27 -15.70
CA GLN A 382 -16.57 28.64 -15.32
C GLN A 382 -17.19 29.30 -14.08
N LEU A 383 -16.37 29.59 -13.07
CA LEU A 383 -16.82 30.21 -11.81
C LEU A 383 -17.14 31.70 -11.94
N SER A 384 -16.82 32.33 -13.07
CA SER A 384 -17.29 33.68 -13.38
C SER A 384 -18.77 33.72 -13.80
N GLU A 385 -19.29 32.59 -14.29
CA GLU A 385 -20.67 32.46 -14.77
C GLU A 385 -21.58 31.74 -13.76
N THR A 386 -21.01 30.85 -12.95
CA THR A 386 -21.74 29.92 -12.08
C THR A 386 -21.19 29.95 -10.65
N SER A 387 -22.05 29.65 -9.66
CA SER A 387 -21.66 29.70 -8.24
C SER A 387 -20.81 28.50 -7.80
N TYR A 388 -20.96 27.38 -8.49
CA TYR A 388 -20.19 26.14 -8.35
C TYR A 388 -19.76 25.69 -9.74
N LEU A 389 -18.94 24.63 -9.85
CA LEU A 389 -18.46 24.20 -11.17
C LEU A 389 -19.57 23.88 -12.17
N VAL A 390 -20.71 23.39 -11.69
CA VAL A 390 -21.88 23.10 -12.51
C VAL A 390 -23.11 23.73 -11.88
N GLY A 391 -23.55 24.85 -12.44
CA GLY A 391 -24.77 25.55 -12.04
C GLY A 391 -24.71 26.25 -10.67
N GLY A 392 -25.87 26.36 -10.02
CA GLY A 392 -26.04 27.08 -8.75
C GLY A 392 -25.87 26.22 -7.49
N GLU A 393 -25.69 24.90 -7.63
CA GLU A 393 -25.63 23.96 -6.51
C GLU A 393 -24.33 23.18 -6.48
N PHE A 394 -23.96 22.70 -5.29
CA PHE A 394 -22.75 21.91 -5.08
C PHE A 394 -22.90 20.50 -5.67
N THR A 395 -21.98 20.07 -6.53
CA THR A 395 -22.04 18.78 -7.23
C THR A 395 -20.78 17.93 -6.99
N MET A 396 -20.73 16.74 -7.59
CA MET A 396 -19.52 15.91 -7.56
C MET A 396 -18.35 16.51 -8.36
N ALA A 397 -18.59 17.48 -9.25
CA ALA A 397 -17.51 18.24 -9.88
C ALA A 397 -16.71 19.03 -8.84
N ASP A 398 -17.41 19.68 -7.90
CA ASP A 398 -16.80 20.43 -6.79
C ASP A 398 -16.01 19.52 -5.84
N VAL A 399 -16.51 18.31 -5.59
CA VAL A 399 -15.83 17.26 -4.82
C VAL A 399 -14.46 16.91 -5.44
N MET A 400 -14.34 16.95 -6.76
CA MET A 400 -13.09 16.71 -7.47
C MET A 400 -12.12 17.90 -7.36
N LEU A 401 -12.64 19.13 -7.46
CA LEU A 401 -11.85 20.37 -7.47
C LEU A 401 -11.27 20.72 -6.10
N ILE A 402 -12.04 20.59 -5.02
CA ILE A 402 -11.62 21.01 -3.68
C ILE A 402 -10.27 20.41 -3.25
N PRO A 403 -10.03 19.08 -3.38
CA PRO A 403 -8.74 18.47 -3.04
C PRO A 403 -7.55 19.00 -3.85
N LEU A 404 -7.79 19.41 -5.11
CA LEU A 404 -6.77 20.02 -5.98
C LEU A 404 -6.37 21.38 -5.43
N LEU A 405 -7.34 22.25 -5.14
CA LEU A 405 -7.06 23.58 -4.58
C LEU A 405 -6.40 23.47 -3.19
N ALA A 406 -6.89 22.56 -2.35
CA ALA A 406 -6.30 22.30 -1.04
C ALA A 406 -4.85 21.78 -1.13
N ARG A 407 -4.48 21.07 -2.22
CA ARG A 407 -3.10 20.64 -2.46
C ARG A 407 -2.19 21.82 -2.77
N ILE A 408 -2.66 22.78 -3.56
CA ILE A 408 -1.90 24.00 -3.87
C ILE A 408 -1.61 24.78 -2.59
N GLU A 409 -2.63 25.01 -1.74
CA GLU A 409 -2.45 25.68 -0.44
C GLU A 409 -1.52 24.89 0.51
N LEU A 410 -1.58 23.55 0.48
CA LEU A 410 -0.68 22.72 1.27
C LEU A 410 0.79 22.89 0.88
N LEU A 411 1.05 23.14 -0.41
CA LEU A 411 2.38 23.35 -0.96
C LEU A 411 2.87 24.80 -0.78
N GLY A 412 2.01 25.72 -0.34
CA GLY A 412 2.35 27.14 -0.19
C GLY A 412 2.45 27.86 -1.53
N LEU A 413 1.63 27.47 -2.51
CA LEU A 413 1.67 27.99 -3.88
C LEU A 413 0.40 28.78 -4.23
N GLU A 414 -0.39 29.17 -3.23
CA GLU A 414 -1.63 29.93 -3.40
C GLU A 414 -1.43 31.23 -4.16
N ASP A 415 -0.33 31.96 -3.95
CA ASP A 415 -0.07 33.23 -4.65
C ASP A 415 0.10 33.03 -6.16
N GLN A 416 0.73 31.92 -6.56
CA GLN A 416 1.04 31.64 -7.96
C GLN A 416 -0.17 31.07 -8.72
N TYR A 417 -0.97 30.22 -8.09
CA TYR A 417 -2.02 29.46 -8.79
C TYR A 417 -3.45 29.78 -8.34
N ILE A 418 -3.67 30.41 -7.18
CA ILE A 418 -5.01 30.69 -6.66
C ILE A 418 -5.28 32.20 -6.60
N ASN A 419 -4.41 33.00 -5.98
CA ASN A 419 -4.69 34.41 -5.70
C ASN A 419 -4.72 35.29 -6.96
N CYS A 420 -4.19 34.78 -8.09
CA CYS A 420 -4.32 35.37 -9.41
C CYS A 420 -5.68 35.11 -10.09
N ARG A 421 -6.56 34.32 -9.47
CA ARG A 421 -7.86 33.86 -9.99
C ARG A 421 -8.98 34.24 -9.00
N PRO A 422 -9.58 35.45 -9.13
CA PRO A 422 -10.51 35.99 -8.13
C PRO A 422 -11.75 35.13 -7.89
N HIS A 423 -12.32 34.49 -8.92
CA HIS A 423 -13.53 33.67 -8.73
C HIS A 423 -13.20 32.37 -7.98
N ILE A 424 -12.04 31.75 -8.23
CA ILE A 424 -11.53 30.64 -7.42
C ILE A 424 -11.33 31.07 -5.97
N VAL A 425 -10.78 32.27 -5.72
CA VAL A 425 -10.60 32.80 -4.35
C VAL A 425 -11.95 32.93 -3.63
N GLU A 426 -12.97 33.46 -4.32
CA GLU A 426 -14.32 33.59 -3.75
C GLU A 426 -14.98 32.23 -3.51
N TYR A 427 -14.91 31.34 -4.49
CA TYR A 427 -15.35 29.95 -4.38
C TYR A 427 -14.72 29.26 -3.17
N LEU A 428 -13.41 29.41 -2.98
CA LEU A 428 -12.68 28.82 -1.84
C LEU A 428 -13.21 29.32 -0.49
N LYS A 429 -13.59 30.59 -0.37
CA LYS A 429 -14.20 31.14 0.86
C LYS A 429 -15.52 30.44 1.18
N VAL A 430 -16.31 30.11 0.16
CA VAL A 430 -17.59 29.41 0.31
C VAL A 430 -17.37 27.94 0.70
N VAL A 431 -16.58 27.19 -0.08
CA VAL A 431 -16.41 25.74 0.16
C VAL A 431 -15.69 25.41 1.45
N LYS A 432 -14.79 26.29 1.94
CA LYS A 432 -14.12 26.13 3.24
C LYS A 432 -15.07 26.14 4.43
N GLN A 433 -16.25 26.73 4.29
CA GLN A 433 -17.25 26.79 5.36
C GLN A 433 -18.03 25.48 5.50
N ARG A 434 -18.03 24.62 4.48
CA ARG A 434 -18.79 23.37 4.44
C ARG A 434 -18.35 22.39 5.54
N PRO A 435 -19.29 21.66 6.15
CA PRO A 435 -18.95 20.62 7.15
C PRO A 435 -18.02 19.54 6.59
N SER A 436 -18.27 19.08 5.37
CA SER A 436 -17.45 18.10 4.64
C SER A 436 -16.00 18.56 4.48
N TYR A 437 -15.77 19.82 4.06
CA TYR A 437 -14.45 20.40 3.93
C TYR A 437 -13.72 20.37 5.28
N LYS A 438 -14.38 20.81 6.35
CA LYS A 438 -13.81 20.83 7.70
C LYS A 438 -13.45 19.41 8.17
N ALA A 439 -14.31 18.42 7.89
CA ALA A 439 -14.11 17.02 8.27
C ALA A 439 -12.94 16.36 7.52
N VAL A 440 -12.86 16.57 6.20
CA VAL A 440 -11.93 15.87 5.31
C VAL A 440 -10.60 16.60 5.14
N ILE A 441 -10.64 17.91 4.92
CA ILE A 441 -9.48 18.75 4.61
C ILE A 441 -9.05 19.52 5.86
N GLY A 442 -9.92 20.37 6.40
CA GLY A 442 -9.60 21.28 7.50
C GLY A 442 -8.98 20.59 8.71
N LYS A 443 -9.50 19.42 9.11
CA LYS A 443 -9.01 18.59 10.22
C LYS A 443 -7.52 18.24 10.13
N TYR A 444 -6.97 18.09 8.93
CA TYR A 444 -5.60 17.62 8.70
C TYR A 444 -4.64 18.72 8.28
N PHE A 445 -5.12 19.77 7.61
CA PHE A 445 -4.27 20.79 6.99
C PHE A 445 -4.23 22.13 7.75
N SER A 446 -5.02 22.31 8.81
CA SER A 446 -4.99 23.52 9.64
C SER A 446 -3.80 23.56 10.63
N GLY A 447 -3.06 24.67 10.67
CA GLY A 447 -2.08 24.98 11.71
C GLY A 447 -0.95 23.95 11.84
N TRP A 448 -0.50 23.66 13.07
CA TRP A 448 0.59 22.70 13.32
C TRP A 448 0.23 21.24 13.01
N ARG A 449 -1.07 20.92 12.89
CA ARG A 449 -1.53 19.55 12.62
C ARG A 449 -1.04 19.01 11.27
N LYS A 450 -0.78 19.90 10.31
CA LYS A 450 -0.22 19.54 8.99
C LYS A 450 1.15 18.88 9.06
N TYR A 451 1.93 19.15 10.12
CA TYR A 451 3.27 18.58 10.31
C TYR A 451 3.27 17.33 11.19
N LYS A 452 2.32 17.18 12.12
CA LYS A 452 2.29 16.08 13.09
C LYS A 452 2.24 14.71 12.42
N THR A 453 1.38 14.53 11.42
CA THR A 453 1.22 13.26 10.70
C THR A 453 2.45 12.92 9.88
N LEU A 454 3.04 13.92 9.22
CA LEU A 454 4.25 13.76 8.41
C LEU A 454 5.47 13.45 9.30
N LEU A 455 5.64 14.12 10.44
CA LEU A 455 6.73 13.88 11.36
C LEU A 455 6.68 12.46 11.94
N LYS A 456 5.50 12.00 12.39
CA LYS A 456 5.32 10.62 12.86
C LYS A 456 5.66 9.60 11.77
N THR A 457 5.23 9.87 10.54
CA THR A 457 5.51 9.01 9.38
C THR A 457 7.00 8.99 9.07
N TRP A 458 7.65 10.15 9.09
CA TRP A 458 9.08 10.29 8.83
C TRP A 458 9.91 9.50 9.85
N LEU A 459 9.65 9.68 11.15
CA LEU A 459 10.29 8.90 12.21
C LEU A 459 10.13 7.39 12.01
N PHE A 460 8.90 6.96 11.68
CA PHE A 460 8.61 5.55 11.43
C PHE A 460 9.39 4.98 10.24
N VAL A 461 9.45 5.72 9.12
CA VAL A 461 10.21 5.33 7.93
C VAL A 461 11.72 5.31 8.23
N CYS A 462 12.24 6.30 8.97
CA CYS A 462 13.64 6.32 9.39
C CYS A 462 14.00 5.11 10.24
N ILE A 463 13.20 4.80 11.26
CA ILE A 463 13.40 3.62 12.12
C ILE A 463 13.39 2.33 11.29
N ARG A 464 12.39 2.15 10.42
CA ARG A 464 12.30 0.97 9.55
C ARG A 464 13.49 0.84 8.62
N ASN A 465 13.94 1.96 8.04
CA ASN A 465 15.09 1.97 7.16
C ASN A 465 16.38 1.59 7.90
N VAL A 466 16.59 2.08 9.13
CA VAL A 466 17.74 1.72 9.98
C VAL A 466 17.70 0.24 10.34
N LEU A 467 16.53 -0.27 10.72
CA LEU A 467 16.33 -1.68 11.08
C LEU A 467 16.25 -2.63 9.87
N ARG A 468 16.36 -2.11 8.64
CA ARG A 468 16.16 -2.86 7.37
C ARG A 468 14.83 -3.63 7.32
N LYS A 469 13.80 -3.11 7.98
CA LYS A 469 12.44 -3.67 8.00
C LYS A 469 11.62 -3.08 6.86
N TYR A 470 11.74 -3.68 5.68
CA TYR A 470 11.10 -3.25 4.45
C TYR A 470 9.78 -3.97 4.20
#